data_AF-A0A2K6KA63-F1
#
_entry.id   AF-A0A2K6KA63-F1
#
_cell.length_a   1.000
_cell.length_b   1.000
_cell.length_c   1.000
_cell.angle_alpha   90.00
_cell.angle_beta   90.00
_cell.angle_gamma   90.00
#
_symmetry.space_group_name_H-M   'P 1'
#
loop_
_entity.id
_entity.type
_entity.pdbx_description
1 polymer ?
#
loop_
_entity_poly.entity_id
_entity_poly.type
_entity_poly.pdbx_seq_one_letter_code
_entity_poly.pdbx_strand_id
1 'polypeptide(L)'
;SRDRATALQPGRQTWWFPVQELRDPLVFYLEAWLADELFGPDRAMIPEMEWTRQALMTVDIVGSGNLVEITVFGRPSVQNRVKSMLLCLAWFHREHRARAEKMKHLEKNLKAHASDLHSPQDPVA
;
A
#
# COMPACT_ATOMS: atom_id res chain seq x y z
N SER A 1 10.93 5.97 -13.73
CA SER A 1 11.97 6.46 -12.80
C SER A 1 12.97 5.34 -12.66
N ARG A 2 14.23 5.62 -12.98
CA ARG A 2 15.28 4.66 -13.35
C ARG A 2 15.97 4.13 -12.07
N ASP A 3 15.97 2.81 -11.92
CA ASP A 3 16.90 1.97 -11.16
C ASP A 3 17.45 2.50 -9.82
N ARG A 4 16.72 2.24 -8.72
CA ARG A 4 17.37 2.15 -7.38
C ARG A 4 18.08 0.81 -7.17
N ALA A 5 17.68 -0.24 -7.88
CA ALA A 5 18.37 -1.55 -7.84
C ALA A 5 19.79 -1.47 -8.44
N THR A 6 19.99 -0.74 -9.55
CA THR A 6 21.31 -0.55 -10.19
C THR A 6 22.18 0.49 -9.47
N ALA A 7 21.62 1.23 -8.50
CA ALA A 7 22.36 2.22 -7.71
C ALA A 7 23.12 1.62 -6.50
N LEU A 8 23.02 0.30 -6.27
CA LEU A 8 23.86 -0.44 -5.33
C LEU A 8 25.26 -0.66 -5.92
N GLN A 9 25.95 0.43 -6.27
CA GLN A 9 27.40 0.38 -6.52
C GLN A 9 28.15 0.20 -5.19
N PRO A 10 29.34 -0.44 -5.18
CA PRO A 10 30.08 -0.80 -3.96
C PRO A 10 30.54 0.37 -3.06
N GLY A 11 30.21 1.62 -3.41
CA GLY A 11 30.68 2.84 -2.73
C GLY A 11 29.58 3.70 -2.09
N ARG A 12 28.30 3.35 -2.20
CA ARG A 12 27.19 3.99 -1.45
C ARG A 12 26.48 2.99 -0.55
N GLN A 13 27.29 2.13 0.09
CA GLN A 13 26.84 1.24 1.14
C GLN A 13 26.23 2.11 2.25
N THR A 14 24.94 1.97 2.51
CA THR A 14 24.38 2.30 3.82
C THR A 14 25.20 1.50 4.81
N TRP A 15 26.14 2.15 5.50
CA TRP A 15 27.11 1.53 6.41
C TRP A 15 26.46 0.63 7.48
N TRP A 16 25.15 0.78 7.69
CA TRP A 16 24.34 0.02 8.63
C TRP A 16 23.80 -1.32 8.10
N PHE A 17 23.73 -1.55 6.77
CA PHE A 17 23.10 -2.76 6.21
C PHE A 17 24.13 -3.78 5.70
N PRO A 18 24.11 -5.05 6.16
CA PRO A 18 25.07 -6.06 5.74
C PRO A 18 24.92 -6.45 4.26
N VAL A 19 26.02 -6.44 3.50
CA VAL A 19 26.03 -6.82 2.07
C VAL A 19 25.50 -8.24 1.84
N GLN A 20 25.74 -9.15 2.78
CA GLN A 20 25.33 -10.55 2.69
C GLN A 20 23.79 -10.68 2.64
N GLU A 21 23.07 -9.75 3.26
CA GLU A 21 21.61 -9.74 3.31
C GLU A 21 20.98 -9.19 2.01
N LEU A 22 21.80 -8.75 1.05
CA LEU A 22 21.33 -8.29 -0.27
C LEU A 22 21.16 -9.43 -1.31
N ARG A 23 21.65 -10.64 -1.03
CA ARG A 23 21.79 -11.70 -2.05
C ARG A 23 20.48 -12.36 -2.49
N ASP A 24 19.55 -12.50 -1.57
CA ASP A 24 18.31 -13.27 -1.78
C ASP A 24 17.11 -12.47 -1.27
N PRO A 25 16.66 -11.46 -2.04
CA PRO A 25 15.53 -10.64 -1.64
C PRO A 25 14.21 -11.40 -1.76
N LEU A 26 13.29 -11.07 -0.86
CA LEU A 26 11.90 -11.49 -0.97
C LEU A 26 11.11 -10.47 -1.79
N VAL A 27 10.47 -10.94 -2.87
CA VAL A 27 9.67 -10.12 -3.79
C VAL A 27 8.20 -10.49 -3.70
N PHE A 28 7.31 -9.49 -3.70
CA PHE A 28 5.86 -9.67 -3.81
C PHE A 28 5.17 -8.41 -4.34
N TYR A 29 3.89 -8.51 -4.69
CA TYR A 29 3.14 -7.44 -5.34
C TYR A 29 1.99 -6.91 -4.49
N LEU A 30 1.72 -5.61 -4.59
CA LEU A 30 0.55 -4.92 -4.03
C LEU A 30 -0.04 -3.95 -5.05
N GLU A 31 -1.30 -3.57 -4.89
CA GLU A 31 -1.91 -2.49 -5.65
C GLU A 31 -1.20 -1.16 -5.36
N ALA A 32 -0.98 -0.35 -6.39
CA ALA A 32 -0.24 0.91 -6.27
C ALA A 32 -0.88 1.86 -5.25
N TRP A 33 -2.21 1.95 -5.21
CA TRP A 33 -2.92 2.78 -4.24
C TRP A 33 -2.68 2.32 -2.78
N LEU A 34 -2.45 1.02 -2.54
CA LEU A 34 -2.09 0.53 -1.20
C LEU A 34 -0.67 0.92 -0.85
N ALA A 35 0.24 0.94 -1.82
CA ALA A 35 1.61 1.40 -1.59
C ALA A 35 1.63 2.86 -1.12
N ASP A 36 0.78 3.71 -1.70
CA ASP A 36 0.65 5.11 -1.28
C ASP A 36 0.11 5.24 0.15
N GLU A 37 -0.89 4.43 0.52
CA GLU A 37 -1.43 4.37 1.88
C GLU A 37 -0.40 3.86 2.91
N LEU A 38 0.41 2.87 2.53
CA LEU A 38 1.38 2.22 3.43
C LEU A 38 2.65 3.06 3.60
N PHE A 39 3.16 3.62 2.51
CA PHE A 39 4.47 4.27 2.48
C PHE A 39 4.37 5.80 2.48
N GLY A 40 3.16 6.34 2.37
CA GLY A 40 2.89 7.77 2.27
C GLY A 40 3.27 8.35 0.90
N PRO A 41 2.98 9.65 0.69
CA PRO A 41 3.36 10.38 -0.52
C PRO A 41 4.86 10.29 -0.75
N ASP A 42 5.26 10.09 -2.01
CA ASP A 42 6.66 9.90 -2.43
C ASP A 42 7.42 8.81 -1.65
N ARG A 43 6.67 7.92 -0.99
CA ARG A 43 7.18 6.81 -0.17
C ARG A 43 8.02 7.27 1.01
N ALA A 44 7.66 8.41 1.60
CA ALA A 44 8.39 9.04 2.70
C ALA A 44 8.56 8.16 3.95
N MET A 45 7.71 7.15 4.15
CA MET A 45 7.79 6.25 5.31
C MET A 45 8.79 5.10 5.13
N ILE A 46 9.31 4.85 3.92
CA ILE A 46 10.26 3.75 3.68
C ILE A 46 11.48 3.83 4.60
N PRO A 47 12.22 4.96 4.69
CA PRO A 47 13.42 5.03 5.54
C PRO A 47 13.14 4.68 7.01
N GLU A 48 12.02 5.16 7.56
CA GLU A 48 11.62 4.87 8.94
C GLU A 48 11.29 3.39 9.14
N MET A 49 10.59 2.78 8.17
CA MET A 49 10.27 1.36 8.20
C MET A 49 11.51 0.49 8.05
N GLU A 50 12.45 0.87 7.19
CA GLU A 50 13.72 0.18 6.99
C GLU A 50 14.53 0.15 8.28
N TRP A 51 14.68 1.33 8.91
CA TRP A 51 15.38 1.47 10.18
C TRP A 51 14.71 0.65 11.30
N THR A 52 13.40 0.81 11.47
CA THR A 52 12.66 0.14 12.56
C THR A 52 12.60 -1.38 12.38
N ARG A 53 12.56 -1.87 11.13
CA ARG A 53 12.47 -3.31 10.84
C ARG A 53 13.78 -3.97 10.54
N GLN A 54 14.86 -3.20 10.47
CA GLN A 54 16.20 -3.70 10.14
C GLN A 54 16.17 -4.49 8.82
N ALA A 55 15.50 -3.91 7.82
CA ALA A 55 15.33 -4.49 6.49
C ALA A 55 15.48 -3.36 5.46
N LEU A 56 16.10 -3.62 4.33
CA LEU A 56 16.10 -2.67 3.21
C LEU A 56 14.93 -3.02 2.29
N MET A 57 14.23 -2.03 1.73
CA MET A 57 13.13 -2.30 0.81
C MET A 57 13.05 -1.34 -0.37
N THR A 58 12.74 -1.88 -1.54
CA THR A 58 12.35 -1.07 -2.70
C THR A 58 10.88 -1.31 -3.00
N VAL A 59 10.28 -0.30 -3.60
CA VAL A 59 8.93 -0.34 -4.14
C VAL A 59 9.06 0.12 -5.57
N ASP A 60 8.59 -0.61 -6.56
CA ASP A 60 8.79 -0.27 -7.96
C ASP A 60 7.47 -0.45 -8.71
N ILE A 61 7.09 0.53 -9.53
CA ILE A 61 5.84 0.47 -10.28
C ILE A 61 6.02 -0.51 -11.44
N VAL A 62 5.11 -1.46 -11.61
CA VAL A 62 5.19 -2.49 -12.65
C VAL A 62 4.02 -2.40 -13.64
N GLY A 63 4.32 -2.71 -14.91
CA GLY A 63 3.31 -2.80 -15.98
C GLY A 63 2.52 -1.50 -16.18
N SER A 64 1.20 -1.59 -16.14
CA SER A 64 0.28 -0.47 -16.35
C SER A 64 0.21 0.52 -15.19
N GLY A 65 0.95 0.28 -14.09
CA GLY A 65 0.99 1.15 -12.92
C GLY A 65 -0.04 0.83 -11.84
N ASN A 66 -0.83 -0.23 -12.03
CA ASN A 66 -1.87 -0.64 -11.10
C ASN A 66 -1.30 -1.41 -9.90
N LEU A 67 -0.12 -1.99 -10.10
CA LEU A 67 0.61 -2.79 -9.12
C LEU A 67 1.98 -2.18 -8.90
N VAL A 68 2.49 -2.40 -7.70
CA VAL A 68 3.89 -2.21 -7.34
C VAL A 68 4.50 -3.55 -6.98
N GLU A 69 5.75 -3.72 -7.35
CA GLU A 69 6.65 -4.73 -6.82
C GLU A 69 7.29 -4.20 -5.55
N ILE A 70 7.25 -5.00 -4.49
CA ILE A 70 7.95 -4.74 -3.24
C ILE A 70 9.07 -5.77 -3.12
N THR A 71 10.29 -5.28 -2.99
CA THR A 71 11.49 -6.08 -2.80
C THR A 71 12.02 -5.83 -1.41
N VAL A 72 12.18 -6.87 -0.60
CA VAL A 72 12.66 -6.79 0.78
C VAL A 72 13.97 -7.56 0.91
N PHE A 73 15.03 -6.87 1.29
CA PHE A 73 16.32 -7.45 1.63
C PHE A 73 16.45 -7.58 3.15
N GLY A 74 17.19 -8.59 3.59
CA GLY A 74 17.33 -8.91 5.01
C GLY A 74 17.51 -10.39 5.24
N ARG A 75 17.69 -10.80 6.49
CA ARG A 75 17.56 -12.21 6.90
C ARG A 75 16.16 -12.75 6.53
N PRO A 76 16.02 -14.02 6.11
CA PRO A 76 14.72 -14.59 5.71
C PRO A 76 13.60 -14.43 6.74
N SER A 77 13.91 -14.51 8.03
CA SER A 77 12.94 -14.28 9.11
C SER A 77 12.46 -12.83 9.18
N VAL A 78 13.34 -11.87 8.94
CA VAL A 78 13.02 -10.43 8.88
C VAL A 78 12.17 -10.14 7.65
N GLN A 79 12.55 -10.67 6.49
CA GLN A 79 11.79 -10.53 5.25
C GLN A 79 10.35 -11.02 5.41
N ASN A 80 10.16 -12.23 5.94
CA ASN A 80 8.83 -12.80 6.18
C ASN A 80 8.02 -11.96 7.18
N ARG A 81 8.66 -11.42 8.22
CA ARG A 81 8.00 -10.54 9.19
C ARG A 81 7.53 -9.23 8.54
N VAL A 82 8.38 -8.62 7.71
CA VAL A 82 8.04 -7.40 6.95
C VAL A 82 6.91 -7.67 5.98
N LYS A 83 6.98 -8.77 5.21
CA LYS A 83 5.92 -9.18 4.27
C LYS A 83 4.58 -9.35 4.99
N SER A 84 4.54 -10.16 6.04
CA SER A 84 3.30 -10.43 6.79
C SER A 84 2.69 -9.15 7.33
N MET A 85 3.50 -8.26 7.88
CA MET A 85 2.99 -6.97 8.35
C MET A 85 2.42 -6.12 7.20
N LEU A 86 3.15 -5.97 6.08
CA LEU A 86 2.67 -5.20 4.94
C LEU A 86 1.35 -5.77 4.40
N LEU A 87 1.22 -7.09 4.33
CA LEU A 87 -0.01 -7.75 3.91
C LEU A 87 -1.17 -7.54 4.91
N CYS A 88 -0.90 -7.55 6.22
CA CYS A 88 -1.91 -7.25 7.23
C CYS A 88 -2.41 -5.80 7.14
N LEU A 89 -1.50 -4.83 6.97
CA LEU A 89 -1.88 -3.43 6.79
C LEU A 89 -2.66 -3.24 5.48
N ALA A 90 -2.19 -3.85 4.39
CA ALA A 90 -2.90 -3.83 3.11
C ALA A 90 -4.34 -4.37 3.24
N TRP A 91 -4.51 -5.50 3.95
CA TRP A 91 -5.82 -6.05 4.25
C TRP A 91 -6.68 -5.06 5.04
N PHE A 92 -6.12 -4.43 6.07
CA PHE A 92 -6.83 -3.44 6.88
C PHE A 92 -7.32 -2.24 6.04
N HIS A 93 -6.47 -1.69 5.16
CA HIS A 93 -6.85 -0.58 4.27
C HIS A 93 -7.94 -1.00 3.26
N ARG A 94 -7.85 -2.20 2.68
CA ARG A 94 -8.91 -2.73 1.80
C ARG A 94 -10.25 -2.84 2.52
N GLU A 95 -10.24 -3.42 3.72
CA GLU A 95 -11.45 -3.59 4.52
C GLU A 95 -12.06 -2.24 4.93
N HIS A 96 -11.22 -1.29 5.36
CA HIS A 96 -11.67 0.06 5.70
C HIS A 96 -12.32 0.77 4.50
N ARG A 97 -11.68 0.69 3.32
CA ARG A 97 -12.23 1.26 2.07
C ARG A 97 -13.54 0.60 1.68
N ALA A 98 -13.64 -0.72 1.76
CA ALA A 98 -14.88 -1.44 1.45
C ALA A 98 -16.03 -1.03 2.38
N ARG A 99 -15.76 -0.82 3.66
CA ARG A 99 -16.76 -0.33 4.64
C ARG A 99 -17.20 1.11 4.33
N ALA A 100 -16.25 1.98 4.01
CA ALA A 100 -16.55 3.37 3.66
C ALA A 100 -17.46 3.46 2.42
N GLU A 101 -17.19 2.67 1.37
CA GLU A 101 -18.04 2.63 0.17
C GLU A 101 -19.45 2.08 0.46
N LYS A 102 -19.55 1.03 1.30
CA LYS A 102 -20.85 0.52 1.74
C LYS A 102 -21.67 1.57 2.48
N MET A 103 -21.04 2.32 3.38
CA MET A 103 -21.71 3.40 4.13
C MET A 103 -22.18 4.50 3.19
N LYS A 104 -21.32 4.93 2.26
CA LYS A 104 -21.67 5.94 1.26
C LYS A 104 -22.85 5.52 0.39
N HIS A 105 -22.92 4.25 -0.01
CA HIS A 105 -24.07 3.74 -0.77
C HIS A 105 -25.36 3.74 0.07
N LEU A 106 -25.28 3.34 1.33
CA LEU A 106 -26.42 3.37 2.26
C LEU A 106 -26.96 4.79 2.44
N GLU A 107 -26.09 5.77 2.70
CA GLU A 107 -26.49 7.17 2.82
C GLU A 107 -27.18 7.71 1.56
N LYS A 108 -26.68 7.34 0.38
CA LYS A 108 -27.29 7.73 -0.90
C LYS A 108 -28.71 7.18 -1.04
N ASN A 109 -28.91 5.90 -0.70
CA ASN A 109 -30.22 5.26 -0.78
C ASN A 109 -31.22 5.88 0.20
N LEU A 110 -30.78 6.16 1.44
CA LEU A 110 -31.63 6.82 2.44
C LEU A 110 -32.06 8.22 1.99
N LYS A 111 -31.14 9.01 1.40
CA LYS A 111 -31.46 10.33 0.84
C LYS A 111 -32.43 10.26 -0.34
N ALA A 112 -32.29 9.26 -1.21
CA ALA A 112 -33.21 9.04 -2.33
C ALA A 112 -34.62 8.74 -1.80
N HIS A 113 -34.76 7.80 -0.87
CA HIS A 113 -36.05 7.47 -0.25
C HIS A 113 -36.70 8.65 0.49
N ALA A 114 -35.91 9.46 1.19
CA ALA A 114 -36.42 10.66 1.85
C ALA A 114 -36.93 11.72 0.84
N SER A 115 -36.31 11.80 -0.34
CA SER A 115 -36.72 12.71 -1.41
C SER A 115 -37.98 12.23 -2.11
N ASP A 116 -38.11 10.91 -2.33
CA ASP A 116 -39.30 10.29 -2.90
C ASP A 116 -40.54 10.49 -2.01
N LEU A 117 -40.36 10.44 -0.68
CA LEU A 117 -41.42 10.71 0.29
C LEU A 117 -41.86 12.17 0.36
N HIS A 118 -41.04 13.12 -0.12
CA HIS A 118 -41.33 14.55 -0.07
C HIS A 118 -41.84 15.14 -1.39
N SER A 119 -42.06 14.28 -2.40
CA SER A 119 -42.74 14.69 -3.63
C SER A 119 -44.25 14.81 -3.35
N PRO A 120 -44.88 15.99 -3.53
CA PRO A 120 -46.32 16.13 -3.37
C PRO A 120 -47.01 15.18 -4.34
N GLN A 121 -47.84 14.26 -3.83
CA GLN A 121 -48.79 13.59 -4.69
C GLN A 121 -49.84 14.63 -5.08
N ASP A 122 -49.80 15.05 -6.35
CA ASP A 122 -50.83 15.90 -6.93
C ASP A 122 -52.20 15.24 -6.70
N PRO A 123 -53.18 15.95 -6.10
CA PRO A 123 -54.52 15.41 -5.97
C PRO A 123 -55.13 15.30 -7.35
N VAL A 124 -55.45 14.07 -7.75
CA VAL A 124 -56.23 13.77 -8.96
C VAL A 124 -57.59 14.46 -8.83
N ALA A 125 -57.86 15.40 -9.74
CA ALA A 125 -59.13 16.11 -9.88
C ALA A 125 -60.21 15.23 -10.53
#